data_AF-A0A5K1GS10-F1
#
_entry.id   AF-A0A5K1GS10-F1
#
_cell.length_a   1.000
_cell.length_b   1.000
_cell.length_c   1.000
_cell.angle_alpha   90.00
_cell.angle_beta   90.00
_cell.angle_gamma   90.00
#
_symmetry.space_group_name_H-M   'P 1'
#
loop_
_entity.id
_entity.type
_entity.pdbx_description
1 polymer ?
#
loop_
_entity_poly.entity_id
_entity_poly.type
_entity_poly.pdbx_seq_one_letter_code
_entity_poly.pdbx_strand_id
1 'polypeptide(L)' 'VAETAQESAEEIQTYARYKYPTMTKTQGSFKLHVVEGEFTDSQIIVMLGENGTGKTTFIRML' A
#
# COMPACT_ATOMS: atom_id res chain seq x y z
N VAL A 1 5.39 -13.08 45.21
CA VAL A 1 6.19 -13.51 44.04
C VAL A 1 5.27 -13.31 42.85
N ALA A 2 5.42 -12.19 42.14
CA ALA A 2 4.60 -11.89 40.98
C ALA A 2 5.19 -12.65 39.79
N GLU A 3 4.45 -13.63 39.28
CA GLU A 3 4.77 -14.33 38.05
C GLU A 3 4.92 -13.31 36.94
N THR A 4 6.13 -13.22 36.42
CA THR A 4 6.45 -12.49 35.19
C THR A 4 5.75 -13.24 34.07
N ALA A 5 4.72 -12.61 33.49
CA ALA A 5 4.14 -13.05 32.24
C ALA A 5 5.25 -13.01 31.19
N GLN A 6 5.78 -14.19 30.90
CA GLN A 6 6.68 -14.44 29.79
C GLN A 6 5.82 -14.29 28.53
N GLU A 7 5.65 -13.05 28.06
CA GLU A 7 5.09 -12.78 26.73
C GLU A 7 6.08 -13.35 25.72
N SER A 8 5.79 -14.59 25.30
CA SER A 8 6.53 -15.36 24.33
C SER A 8 6.82 -14.52 23.08
N ALA A 9 8.09 -14.48 22.69
CA ALA A 9 8.61 -13.77 21.53
C ALA A 9 8.15 -14.37 20.17
N GLU A 10 6.97 -14.98 20.10
CA GLU A 10 6.50 -15.80 18.97
C GLU A 10 5.35 -15.18 18.16
N GLU A 11 4.93 -13.95 18.43
CA GLU A 11 3.92 -13.24 17.61
C GLU A 11 4.34 -11.81 17.23
N ILE A 12 5.58 -11.62 16.76
CA ILE A 12 5.82 -10.46 15.90
C ILE A 12 5.48 -10.91 14.48
N GLN A 13 4.19 -10.83 14.12
CA GLN A 13 3.80 -10.83 12.71
C GLN A 13 4.59 -9.70 12.06
N THR A 14 5.65 -10.05 11.32
CA THR A 14 6.44 -9.07 10.58
C THR A 14 5.51 -8.47 9.54
N TYR A 15 5.12 -7.21 9.74
CA TYR A 15 4.25 -6.47 8.82
C TYR A 15 4.71 -6.70 7.38
N ALA A 16 3.82 -7.26 6.56
CA ALA A 16 4.10 -7.55 5.16
C ALA A 16 4.20 -6.22 4.40
N ARG A 17 5.38 -5.94 3.83
CA ARG A 17 5.64 -4.71 3.08
C ARG A 17 5.48 -4.97 1.58
N TYR A 18 4.43 -4.41 0.99
CA TYR A 18 4.14 -4.49 -0.43
C TYR A 18 4.77 -3.29 -1.14
N LYS A 19 5.57 -3.54 -2.18
CA LYS A 19 6.19 -2.51 -3.00
C LYS A 19 5.63 -2.56 -4.41
N TYR A 20 5.37 -1.41 -5.01
CA TYR A 20 5.03 -1.29 -6.41
C TYR A 20 6.05 -0.37 -7.10
N PRO A 21 6.53 -0.74 -8.31
CA PRO A 21 7.51 0.06 -9.02
C PRO A 21 6.85 1.31 -9.64
N THR A 22 7.68 2.17 -10.23
CA THR A 22 7.18 3.24 -11.11
C THR A 22 6.47 2.62 -12.31
N MET A 23 5.23 3.04 -12.57
CA MET A 23 4.38 2.52 -13.64
C MET A 23 3.86 3.64 -14.53
N THR A 24 3.55 3.33 -15.78
CA THR A 24 2.87 4.26 -16.68
C THR A 24 1.79 3.52 -17.46
N LYS A 25 0.57 4.05 -17.46
CA LYS A 25 -0.54 3.51 -18.24
C LYS A 25 -1.14 4.58 -19.13
N THR A 26 -1.21 4.28 -20.42
CA THR A 26 -1.84 5.16 -21.42
C THR A 26 -3.16 4.54 -21.87
N GLN A 27 -4.22 5.35 -21.92
CA GLN A 27 -5.55 4.99 -22.41
C GLN A 27 -6.08 6.12 -23.28
N GLY A 28 -5.98 5.97 -24.60
CA GLY A 28 -6.27 7.07 -25.53
C GLY A 28 -5.36 8.27 -25.27
N SER A 29 -5.95 9.45 -25.08
CA SER A 29 -5.22 10.69 -24.73
C SER A 29 -4.84 10.79 -23.25
N PHE A 30 -5.34 9.91 -22.39
CA PHE A 30 -5.04 9.91 -20.96
C PHE A 30 -3.76 9.13 -20.66
N LYS A 31 -2.84 9.74 -19.90
CA LYS A 31 -1.61 9.12 -19.43
C LYS A 31 -1.51 9.23 -17.92
N LEU A 32 -1.57 8.10 -17.23
CA LEU A 32 -1.34 7.99 -15.81
C LEU A 32 0.12 7.62 -15.56
N HIS A 33 0.81 8.45 -14.80
CA HIS A 33 2.16 8.17 -14.30
C HIS A 33 2.08 7.92 -12.79
N VAL A 34 2.54 6.74 -12.38
CA VAL A 34 2.57 6.31 -10.97
C VAL A 34 4.03 6.23 -10.56
N VAL A 35 4.40 6.96 -9.52
CA VAL A 35 5.73 6.88 -8.92
C VAL A 35 5.78 5.65 -8.01
N GLU A 36 6.94 5.01 -7.91
CA GLU A 36 7.15 3.89 -6.99
C GLU A 36 6.74 4.22 -5.55
N GLY A 37 6.29 3.20 -4.82
CA GLY A 37 5.87 3.35 -3.44
C GLY A 37 5.65 2.00 -2.77
N GLU A 38 5.23 2.05 -1.51
CA GLU A 38 5.03 0.87 -0.70
C GLU A 38 3.94 1.09 0.34
N PHE A 39 3.35 -0.01 0.81
CA PHE A 39 2.37 -0.03 1.89
C PHE A 39 2.54 -1.29 2.72
N THR A 40 2.14 -1.24 3.99
CA THR A 40 2.12 -2.43 4.86
C THR A 40 0.70 -2.94 5.07
N ASP A 41 0.58 -4.17 5.57
CA ASP A 41 -0.65 -4.62 6.19
C ASP A 41 -1.07 -3.71 7.36
N SER A 42 -2.38 -3.72 7.66
CA SER A 42 -2.99 -2.93 8.73
C SER A 42 -2.88 -1.40 8.61
N GLN A 43 -2.56 -0.86 7.42
CA GLN A 43 -2.59 0.58 7.13
C GLN A 43 -3.80 0.98 6.27
N ILE A 44 -4.36 2.16 6.52
CA ILE A 44 -5.38 2.78 5.66
C ILE A 44 -4.72 3.90 4.87
N ILE A 45 -4.72 3.80 3.54
CA ILE A 45 -4.21 4.82 2.62
C ILE A 45 -5.37 5.50 1.92
N VAL A 46 -5.46 6.82 2.03
CA VAL A 46 -6.49 7.63 1.39
C VAL A 46 -5.94 8.23 0.11
N MET A 47 -6.63 8.02 -1.01
CA MET A 47 -6.30 8.65 -2.29
C MET A 47 -7.21 9.84 -2.54
N LEU A 48 -6.62 11.04 -2.62
CA LEU A 48 -7.34 12.28 -2.91
C LEU A 48 -7.02 12.80 -4.31
N GLY A 49 -7.96 13.56 -4.88
CA GLY A 49 -7.83 14.18 -6.19
C GLY A 49 -9.15 14.24 -6.93
N GLU A 50 -9.24 15.08 -7.96
CA GLU A 50 -10.44 15.25 -8.77
C GLU A 50 -10.85 13.96 -9.51
N ASN A 51 -12.10 13.85 -9.92
CA ASN A 51 -12.56 12.72 -10.73
C ASN A 51 -11.86 12.73 -12.10
N GLY A 52 -11.49 11.55 -12.61
CA GLY A 52 -10.74 11.42 -13.86
C GLY A 52 -9.21 11.49 -13.73
N THR A 53 -8.67 11.70 -12.53
CA THR A 53 -7.20 11.73 -12.28
C THR A 53 -6.51 10.36 -12.28
N GLY A 54 -7.25 9.26 -12.43
CA GLY A 54 -6.67 7.91 -12.54
C GLY A 54 -6.63 7.09 -11.25
N LYS A 55 -7.27 7.53 -10.14
CA LYS A 55 -7.31 6.77 -8.87
C LYS A 55 -7.78 5.32 -9.04
N THR A 56 -8.93 5.10 -9.68
CA THR A 56 -9.45 3.74 -9.97
C THR A 56 -8.54 2.97 -10.94
N THR A 57 -7.91 3.66 -11.89
CA THR A 57 -6.95 3.03 -12.81
C THR A 57 -5.70 2.56 -12.07
N PHE A 58 -5.21 3.34 -11.11
CA PHE A 58 -4.09 2.94 -10.25
C PHE A 58 -4.41 1.70 -9.43
N ILE A 59 -5.56 1.66 -8.74
CA ILE A 59 -5.96 0.52 -7.92
C ILE A 59 -6.09 -0.77 -8.75
N ARG A 60 -6.49 -0.69 -10.02
CA ARG A 60 -6.57 -1.87 -10.91
C ARG A 60 -5.21 -2.37 -11.42
N MET A 61 -4.15 -1.59 -11.26
CA MET A 61 -2.79 -1.98 -11.65
C MET A 61 -2.00 -2.63 -10.50
N LEU A 62 -2.42 -2.38 -9.26
CA LEU A 62 -1.92 -3.06 -8.06
C LEU A 62 -2.60 -4.43 -7.91
#